data_AF-A0ABD2L834-F1
#
_entry.id   AF-A0ABD2L834-F1
#
_cell.length_a   1.000
_cell.length_b   1.000
_cell.length_c   1.000
_cell.angle_alpha   90.00
_cell.angle_beta   90.00
_cell.angle_gamma   90.00
#
_symmetry.space_group_name_H-M   'P 1'
#
loop_
_entity.id
_entity.type
_entity.pdbx_description
1 polymer ?
#
loop_
_entity_poly.entity_id
_entity_poly.type
_entity_poly.pdbx_seq_one_letter_code
_entity_poly.pdbx_strand_id
1 'polypeptide(L)'
;MSKWIWLIFKRYLVTNRGHRYLLVAIDVLSKRLFVVPLKNKKAEEMLEAFKELIEQMPMVPHRIFSDKGTEFKNKLVNNFFLRTTRLRSTNPCIRQ
;
A
#
# COMPACT_ATOMS: atom_id res chain seq x y z
N MET A 1 -27.23 11.41 -0.03
CA MET A 1 -26.41 11.51 -1.26
C MET A 1 -25.15 12.28 -0.92
N SER A 2 -24.06 11.59 -0.62
CA SER A 2 -22.78 12.22 -0.29
C SER A 2 -21.73 11.60 -1.19
N LYS A 3 -21.29 12.37 -2.19
CA LYS A 3 -20.21 11.98 -3.11
C LYS A 3 -18.91 11.87 -2.32
N TRP A 4 -18.40 10.66 -2.16
CA TRP A 4 -17.05 10.42 -1.67
C TRP A 4 -16.05 10.64 -2.81
N ILE A 5 -15.05 11.47 -2.56
CA ILE A 5 -14.00 11.78 -3.53
C ILE A 5 -13.03 10.59 -3.61
N TRP A 6 -13.02 9.91 -4.75
CA TRP A 6 -11.91 9.04 -5.13
C TRP A 6 -10.88 9.93 -5.85
N LEU A 7 -9.72 10.16 -5.23
CA LEU A 7 -8.57 10.83 -5.88
C LEU A 7 -7.97 9.89 -6.94
N ILE A 8 -8.62 9.82 -8.10
CA ILE A 8 -8.08 9.16 -9.30
C ILE A 8 -7.43 10.25 -10.16
N PHE A 9 -6.11 10.23 -10.29
CA PHE A 9 -5.36 11.16 -11.15
C PHE A 9 -5.49 10.80 -12.64
N LYS A 10 -6.73 10.63 -13.14
CA LYS A 10 -6.96 10.22 -14.52
C LYS A 10 -6.55 11.30 -15.53
N ARG A 11 -6.73 12.58 -15.16
CA ARG A 11 -6.42 13.74 -16.00
C ARG A 11 -4.91 13.95 -16.21
N TYR A 12 -4.08 13.45 -15.29
CA TYR A 12 -2.64 13.70 -15.30
C TYR A 12 -1.81 12.48 -15.72
N LEU A 13 -2.42 11.45 -16.32
CA LEU A 13 -1.70 10.23 -16.74
C LEU A 13 -0.48 10.53 -17.62
N VAL A 14 -0.65 11.44 -18.58
CA VAL A 14 0.39 11.79 -19.56
C VAL A 14 1.53 12.52 -18.88
N THR A 15 1.21 13.46 -17.98
CA THR A 15 2.19 14.23 -17.22
C THR A 15 2.89 13.41 -16.14
N ASN A 16 2.19 12.45 -15.54
CA ASN A 16 2.69 11.63 -14.42
C ASN A 16 3.37 10.33 -14.91
N ARG A 17 3.92 10.33 -16.13
CA ARG A 17 4.64 9.18 -16.73
C ARG A 17 3.86 7.87 -16.69
N GLY A 18 2.53 7.94 -16.82
CA GLY A 18 1.63 6.80 -16.77
C GLY A 18 1.34 6.25 -15.36
N HIS A 19 1.77 6.92 -14.29
CA HIS A 19 1.46 6.54 -12.91
C HIS A 19 0.08 7.06 -12.52
N ARG A 20 -0.78 6.15 -12.07
CA ARG A 20 -2.21 6.41 -11.83
C ARG A 20 -2.56 6.41 -10.36
N TYR A 21 -1.76 5.72 -9.56
CA TYR A 21 -1.98 5.47 -8.15
C TYR A 21 -0.71 5.80 -7.38
N LEU A 22 -0.88 6.11 -6.09
CA LEU A 22 0.21 6.31 -5.16
C LEU A 22 -0.02 5.34 -4.00
N LEU A 23 0.95 4.48 -3.74
CA LEU A 23 1.00 3.71 -2.51
C LEU A 23 1.59 4.60 -1.44
N VAL A 24 0.83 4.88 -0.38
CA VAL A 24 1.23 5.78 0.69
C VAL A 24 1.25 4.99 2.00
N ALA A 25 2.37 5.03 2.71
CA ALA A 25 2.49 4.54 4.07
C ALA A 25 2.89 5.68 5.00
N ILE A 26 2.19 5.75 6.14
CA ILE A 26 2.42 6.78 7.17
C ILE A 26 2.88 6.06 8.43
N ASP A 27 4.05 6.43 8.94
CA ASP A 27 4.44 6.06 10.29
C ASP A 27 3.79 7.03 11.29
N VAL A 28 2.89 6.50 12.11
CA VAL A 28 2.09 7.28 13.07
C VAL A 28 2.96 7.86 14.20
N LEU A 29 4.05 7.18 14.59
CA LEU A 29 4.89 7.63 15.71
C LEU A 29 5.87 8.71 15.27
N SER A 30 6.57 8.49 14.16
CA SER A 30 7.56 9.46 13.65
C SER A 30 6.96 10.52 12.72
N LYS A 31 5.68 10.41 12.35
CA LYS A 31 4.99 11.25 11.36
C LYS A 31 5.70 11.29 9.99
N ARG A 32 6.45 10.24 9.64
CA ARG A 32 7.12 10.11 8.35
C ARG A 32 6.17 9.54 7.30
N LEU A 33 6.27 10.08 6.09
CA LEU A 33 5.48 9.68 4.93
C LEU A 33 6.39 8.98 3.93
N PHE A 34 5.99 7.78 3.51
CA PHE A 34 6.63 7.01 2.45
C PHE A 34 5.65 6.87 1.29
N VAL A 35 6.10 7.15 0.08
CA VAL A 35 5.25 7.16 -1.11
C VAL A 35 5.94 6.45 -2.26
N VAL A 36 5.27 5.48 -2.85
CA VAL A 36 5.71 4.77 -4.05
C VAL A 36 4.66 4.93 -5.15
N PRO A 37 5.01 5.42 -6.34
CA PRO A 37 4.05 5.58 -7.42
C PRO A 37 3.76 4.25 -8.13
N LEU A 38 2.51 4.07 -8.54
CA LEU A 38 2.00 2.83 -9.13
C LEU A 38 1.26 3.10 -10.45
N LYS A 39 1.48 2.22 -11.44
CA LYS A 39 0.76 2.27 -12.73
C LYS A 39 -0.58 1.54 -12.63
N ASN A 40 -0.60 0.37 -12.00
CA ASN A 40 -1.77 -0.47 -11.81
C ASN A 40 -1.90 -0.97 -10.36
N LYS A 41 -3.10 -1.44 -10.02
CA LYS A 41 -3.42 -2.12 -8.75
C LYS A 41 -3.22 -3.64 -8.84
N LYS A 42 -2.37 -4.12 -9.76
CA LYS A 42 -2.13 -5.55 -9.94
C LYS A 42 -1.30 -6.10 -8.77
N ALA A 43 -1.50 -7.38 -8.47
CA ALA A 43 -0.85 -8.08 -7.36
C ALA A 43 0.68 -7.94 -7.35
N GLU A 44 1.29 -8.12 -8.52
CA GLU A 44 2.74 -8.14 -8.73
C GLU A 44 3.33 -6.74 -8.55
N GLU A 45 2.75 -5.74 -9.22
CA GLU A 45 3.17 -4.33 -9.07
C GLU A 45 3.02 -3.85 -7.61
N MET A 46 1.95 -4.27 -6.92
CA MET A 46 1.77 -3.96 -5.50
C MET A 46 2.86 -4.61 -4.64
N LEU A 47 3.24 -5.84 -4.92
CA LEU A 47 4.29 -6.55 -4.17
C LEU A 47 5.66 -5.88 -4.36
N GLU A 48 6.01 -5.50 -5.59
CA GLU A 48 7.25 -4.77 -5.88
C GLU A 48 7.28 -3.42 -5.17
N ALA A 49 6.18 -2.66 -5.23
CA ALA A 49 6.09 -1.39 -4.52
C ALA A 49 6.19 -1.55 -3.00
N PHE A 50 5.66 -2.63 -2.43
CA PHE A 50 5.82 -2.92 -1.00
C PHE A 50 7.26 -3.25 -0.61
N LYS A 51 8.01 -3.94 -1.49
CA LYS A 51 9.44 -4.20 -1.26
C LYS A 51 10.22 -2.89 -1.25
N GLU A 52 10.03 -2.05 -2.27
CA GLU A 52 10.68 -0.74 -2.36
C GLU A 52 10.33 0.14 -1.14
N LEU A 53 9.07 0.14 -0.73
CA LEU A 53 8.61 0.92 0.42
C LEU A 53 9.25 0.46 1.74
N ILE A 54 9.44 -0.86 1.93
CA ILE A 54 10.10 -1.40 3.12
C ILE A 54 11.61 -1.13 3.08
N GLU A 55 12.24 -1.18 1.91
CA GLU A 55 13.66 -0.83 1.73
C GLU A 55 13.92 0.65 2.04
N GLN A 56 12.97 1.55 1.72
CA GLN A 56 13.06 2.96 2.09
C GLN A 56 12.87 3.22 3.60
N MET A 57 12.23 2.29 4.31
CA MET A 57 12.00 2.44 5.75
C MET A 57 13.29 2.13 6.52
N PRO A 58 13.69 2.98 7.47
CA PRO A 58 14.88 2.73 8.29
C PRO A 58 14.72 1.50 9.19
N MET A 59 13.47 1.12 9.48
CA MET A 59 13.15 -0.04 10.28
C MET A 59 11.84 -0.66 9.78
N VAL A 60 11.81 -1.98 9.73
CA VAL A 60 10.59 -2.71 9.35
C VAL A 60 9.53 -2.49 10.44
N PRO A 61 8.31 -2.05 10.10
CA PRO A 61 7.25 -1.87 11.08
C PRO A 61 6.90 -3.20 11.74
N HIS A 62 6.39 -3.17 12.98
CA HIS A 62 5.92 -4.38 13.66
C HIS A 62 4.46 -4.73 13.29
N ARG A 63 3.67 -3.73 12.91
CA ARG A 63 2.27 -3.87 12.50
C ARG A 63 1.99 -2.92 11.35
N ILE A 64 1.23 -3.40 10.38
CA ILE A 64 0.70 -2.59 9.28
C ILE A 64 -0.83 -2.61 9.40
N PHE A 65 -1.42 -1.44 9.28
CA PHE A 65 -2.87 -1.25 9.17
C PHE A 65 -3.18 -0.83 7.74
N SER A 66 -3.95 -1.65 7.04
CA SER A 66 -4.47 -1.31 5.71
C SER A 66 -5.94 -0.92 5.83
N ASP A 67 -6.47 -0.26 4.80
CA ASP A 67 -7.92 -0.12 4.66
C ASP A 67 -8.57 -1.47 4.28
N LYS A 68 -9.90 -1.46 4.12
CA LYS A 68 -10.68 -2.63 3.69
C LYS A 68 -10.64 -2.87 2.18
N GLY A 69 -9.76 -2.19 1.44
CA GLY A 69 -9.60 -2.34 0.00
C GLY A 69 -9.26 -3.77 -0.39
N THR A 70 -9.82 -4.24 -1.50
CA THR A 70 -9.53 -5.58 -2.05
C THR A 70 -8.10 -5.69 -2.58
N GLU A 71 -7.50 -4.55 -2.88
CA GLU A 71 -6.15 -4.37 -3.42
C GLU A 71 -5.07 -4.90 -2.45
N PHE A 72 -5.33 -4.79 -1.15
CA PHE A 72 -4.43 -5.27 -0.09
C PHE A 72 -4.75 -6.70 0.38
N LYS A 73 -5.86 -7.29 -0.07
CA LYS A 73 -6.27 -8.66 0.27
C LYS A 73 -5.64 -9.74 -0.62
N ASN A 74 -4.62 -9.38 -1.40
CA ASN A 74 -4.00 -10.31 -2.32
C ASN A 74 -3.20 -11.39 -1.58
N LYS A 75 -3.36 -12.65 -1.99
CA LYS A 75 -2.61 -13.79 -1.43
C LYS A 75 -1.09 -13.58 -1.55
N LEU A 76 -0.63 -12.97 -2.64
CA LEU A 76 0.80 -12.71 -2.87
C LEU A 76 1.38 -11.72 -1.86
N VAL A 77 0.68 -10.61 -1.65
CA VAL A 77 1.06 -9.56 -0.70
C VAL A 77 0.98 -10.08 0.74
N ASN A 78 -0.07 -10.82 1.08
CA ASN A 78 -0.18 -11.46 2.39
C ASN A 78 0.94 -12.47 2.65
N ASN A 79 1.29 -13.31 1.67
CA ASN A 79 2.38 -14.27 1.81
C ASN A 79 3.73 -13.56 2.03
N PHE A 80 3.95 -12.44 1.34
CA PHE A 80 5.15 -11.62 1.56
C PHE A 80 5.21 -11.05 2.98
N PHE A 81 4.10 -10.50 3.49
CA PHE A 81 4.04 -10.01 4.87
C PHE A 81 4.21 -11.09 5.92
N LEU A 82 3.79 -12.34 5.66
CA LEU A 82 3.94 -13.45 6.59
C LEU A 82 5.36 -14.04 6.60
N ARG A 83 6.07 -13.99 5.46
CA ARG A 83 7.40 -14.61 5.29
C ARG A 83 8.56 -13.68 5.66
N THR A 84 8.56 -12.47 5.11
CA THR A 84 9.76 -11.60 5.11
C THR A 84 9.91 -10.83 6.41
N THR A 85 8.78 -10.53 7.01
CA THR A 85 8.62 -9.59 8.10
C THR A 85 7.73 -10.31 9.09
N ARG A 86 8.03 -10.37 10.40
CA ARG A 86 7.06 -10.93 11.37
C ARG A 86 5.90 -9.94 11.59
N LEU A 87 5.34 -9.44 10.49
CA LEU A 87 4.32 -8.43 10.44
C LEU A 87 2.98 -9.11 10.70
N ARG A 88 2.35 -8.75 11.81
CA ARG A 88 0.93 -9.05 11.99
C ARG A 88 0.15 -8.01 11.18
N SER A 89 -0.38 -8.43 10.03
CA SER A 89 -1.40 -7.66 9.32
C SER A 89 -2.66 -7.65 10.19
N THR A 90 -2.76 -6.67 11.09
CA THR A 90 -3.95 -6.46 11.88
C THR A 90 -4.88 -5.56 11.11
N ASN A 91 -5.49 -6.13 10.07
CA ASN A 91 -6.86 -5.70 9.81
C ASN A 91 -7.68 -6.19 11.01
N PRO A 92 -8.31 -5.32 11.82
CA PRO A 92 -9.21 -5.75 12.89
C PRO A 92 -10.39 -6.61 12.39
N CYS A 93 -10.48 -6.86 11.08
CA CYS A 93 -11.48 -7.69 10.41
C CYS A 93 -10.94 -8.93 9.68
N ILE A 94 -9.65 -9.33 9.79
CA ILE A 94 -9.22 -10.70 9.42
C ILE A 94 -9.46 -11.62 10.63
N ARG A 95 -10.73 -11.75 10.95
CA ARG A 95 -11.37 -12.89 11.62
C ARG A 95 -12.62 -13.15 10.81
N GLN A 96 -12.46 -13.87 9.72
CA GLN A 96 -13.51 -14.67 9.10
C GLN A 96 -12.89 -16.04 8.85
#